data_AF-A0A6J4M5N8-F1
#
_entry.id   AF-A0A6J4M5N8-F1
#
_cell.length_a   1.000
_cell.length_b   1.000
_cell.length_c   1.000
_cell.angle_alpha   90.00
_cell.angle_beta   90.00
_cell.angle_gamma   90.00
#
_symmetry.space_group_name_H-M   'P 1'
#
loop_
_entity.id
_entity.type
_entity.pdbx_description
1 polymer ?
#
loop_
_entity_poly.entity_id
_entity_poly.type
_entity_poly.pdbx_seq_one_letter_code
_entity_poly.pdbx_strand_id
1 'polypeptide(L)'
;MRTRAILVASASLLAGTAAAAPPAPVRDASALRGDSLRGDSLGVDSLAGRSGKLRARFLTVTRPLGLTYLQRLLGDTVAGEAGRVYELRTAAPAPFAFITMLPFGEKVNGRLGGYRMGFWPAERRRAGAARSTTPSGFIRVTRENQDVRVSEHFRLRDFLTHDQQHVWPKYLVLREELVDKLELVISDLERHGTPVRHMVVMSGFRTPQYNARGVGAGGRAADSRHQYGDAADVFVDNDRDGRMDDLNRDGRVDARDAQVVIDAAERVERTHPELVGGAGRYRATSSHGPFAHIDVRGRRARWGTA
;
A
#
# COMPACT_ATOMS: atom_id res chain seq x y z
N MET A 1 -22.08 67.37 -3.26
CA MET A 1 -21.62 66.45 -4.32
C MET A 1 -20.32 65.78 -3.88
N ARG A 2 -20.39 64.52 -3.44
CA ARG A 2 -19.24 63.62 -3.25
C ARG A 2 -19.67 62.23 -3.70
N THR A 3 -19.24 61.83 -4.88
CA THR A 3 -19.57 60.57 -5.54
C THR A 3 -18.59 59.50 -5.05
N ARG A 4 -19.07 58.46 -4.36
CA ARG A 4 -18.27 57.26 -4.04
C ARG A 4 -18.42 56.27 -5.20
N ALA A 5 -17.33 56.05 -5.94
CA ALA A 5 -17.23 54.97 -6.91
C ALA A 5 -16.96 53.65 -6.16
N ILE A 6 -17.80 52.65 -6.42
CA ILE A 6 -17.63 51.26 -5.97
C ILE A 6 -16.76 50.57 -7.03
N LEU A 7 -15.55 50.17 -6.65
CA LEU A 7 -14.67 49.38 -7.48
C LEU A 7 -15.05 47.89 -7.31
N VAL A 8 -15.73 47.33 -8.30
CA VAL A 8 -15.97 45.88 -8.39
C VAL A 8 -14.72 45.25 -9.02
N ALA A 9 -13.91 44.57 -8.20
CA ALA A 9 -12.79 43.78 -8.68
C ALA A 9 -13.28 42.38 -9.09
N SER A 10 -13.38 42.15 -10.39
CA SER A 10 -13.66 40.85 -10.99
C SER A 10 -12.45 39.93 -10.79
N ALA A 11 -12.57 38.94 -9.89
CA ALA A 11 -11.57 37.89 -9.73
C ALA A 11 -11.75 36.84 -10.83
N SER A 12 -10.94 36.92 -11.89
CA SER A 12 -10.84 35.86 -12.90
C SER A 12 -10.21 34.61 -12.28
N LEU A 13 -11.01 33.57 -12.05
CA LEU A 13 -10.51 32.23 -11.71
C LEU A 13 -9.79 31.65 -12.94
N LEU A 14 -8.46 31.69 -12.93
CA LEU A 14 -7.65 30.84 -13.78
C LEU A 14 -7.75 29.40 -13.25
N ALA A 15 -8.62 28.61 -13.87
CA ALA A 15 -8.63 27.17 -13.72
C ALA A 15 -7.33 26.60 -14.33
N GLY A 16 -6.31 26.43 -13.49
CA GLY A 16 -5.10 25.71 -13.87
C GLY A 16 -5.44 24.24 -14.13
N THR A 17 -5.56 23.86 -15.39
CA THR A 17 -5.56 22.46 -15.80
C THR A 17 -4.19 21.88 -15.45
N ALA A 18 -4.13 21.02 -14.44
CA ALA A 18 -2.96 20.19 -14.19
C ALA A 18 -2.77 19.28 -15.42
N ALA A 19 -1.89 19.68 -16.33
CA ALA A 19 -1.51 18.88 -17.47
C ALA A 19 -1.00 17.51 -16.97
N ALA A 20 -1.49 16.44 -17.58
CA ALA A 20 -1.01 15.09 -17.30
C ALA A 20 0.49 15.04 -17.61
N ALA A 21 1.29 14.61 -16.63
CA ALA A 21 2.71 14.34 -16.88
C ALA A 21 2.83 13.23 -17.93
N PRO A 22 3.77 13.33 -18.89
CA PRO A 22 3.97 12.29 -19.90
C PRO A 22 4.31 10.95 -19.24
N PRO A 23 3.97 9.81 -19.90
CA PRO A 23 4.31 8.49 -19.38
C PRO A 23 5.83 8.37 -19.18
N ALA A 24 6.23 7.72 -18.09
CA ALA A 24 7.64 7.49 -17.80
C ALA A 24 8.27 6.63 -18.92
N PRO A 25 9.51 6.93 -19.35
CA PRO A 25 10.15 6.15 -20.39
C PRO A 25 10.40 4.71 -19.92
N VAL A 26 9.93 3.74 -20.69
CA VAL A 26 10.32 2.32 -20.52
C VAL A 26 11.77 2.21 -20.97
N ARG A 27 12.68 1.90 -20.05
CA ARG A 27 14.10 1.71 -20.37
C ARG A 27 14.41 0.22 -20.50
N ASP A 28 15.00 -0.16 -21.62
CA ASP A 28 15.38 -1.55 -21.90
C ASP A 28 16.76 -1.87 -21.28
N ALA A 29 16.80 -2.83 -20.36
CA ALA A 29 18.02 -3.22 -19.65
C ALA A 29 18.96 -4.10 -20.49
N SER A 30 18.58 -4.43 -21.73
CA SER A 30 19.32 -5.26 -22.68
C SER A 30 20.71 -4.70 -23.03
N ALA A 31 20.93 -3.40 -22.85
CA ALA A 31 22.21 -2.72 -23.05
C ALA A 31 23.28 -2.99 -21.96
N LEU A 32 22.95 -3.72 -20.87
CA LEU A 32 23.84 -3.98 -19.74
C LEU A 32 24.50 -5.38 -19.77
N ARG A 33 24.59 -6.04 -20.93
CA ARG A 33 25.44 -7.23 -21.08
C ARG A 33 26.91 -6.83 -21.04
N GLY A 34 27.47 -6.79 -19.84
CA GLY A 34 28.87 -6.49 -19.57
C GLY A 34 29.29 -6.94 -18.17
N ASP A 35 29.47 -8.26 -18.04
CA ASP A 35 30.48 -8.91 -17.19
C ASP A 35 30.72 -8.38 -15.75
N SER A 36 29.66 -8.13 -14.99
CA SER A 36 29.78 -7.74 -13.57
C SER A 36 28.63 -8.26 -12.69
N LEU A 37 28.24 -9.52 -12.91
CA LEU A 37 27.42 -10.30 -11.98
C LEU A 37 28.24 -11.37 -11.22
N ARG A 38 29.57 -11.26 -11.24
CA ARG A 38 30.46 -12.09 -10.43
C ARG A 38 31.36 -11.18 -9.60
N GLY A 39 31.14 -11.19 -8.29
CA GLY A 39 31.98 -10.51 -7.31
C GLY A 39 31.37 -9.20 -6.79
N ASP A 40 30.40 -9.31 -5.89
CA ASP A 40 30.65 -8.92 -4.49
C ASP A 40 29.43 -9.28 -3.65
N SER A 41 29.68 -10.06 -2.60
CA SER A 41 28.73 -10.42 -1.57
C SER A 41 28.41 -9.21 -0.68
N LEU A 42 27.67 -8.25 -1.22
CA LEU A 42 26.84 -7.37 -0.40
C LEU A 42 25.57 -8.16 -0.06
N GLY A 43 25.24 -8.26 1.23
CA GLY A 43 24.06 -8.98 1.74
C GLY A 43 22.74 -8.36 1.28
N VAL A 44 22.41 -8.52 0.00
CA VAL A 44 21.16 -8.07 -0.61
C VAL A 44 20.11 -9.12 -0.31
N ASP A 45 19.32 -8.88 0.73
CA ASP A 45 17.94 -9.36 0.77
C ASP A 45 17.30 -9.01 -0.58
N SER A 46 16.83 -10.05 -1.28
CA SER A 46 16.31 -9.94 -2.65
C SER A 46 15.39 -8.72 -2.81
N LEU A 47 15.54 -7.97 -3.91
CA LEU A 47 14.55 -6.96 -4.32
C LEU A 47 13.14 -7.54 -4.40
N ALA A 48 12.99 -8.86 -4.45
CA ALA A 48 11.70 -9.53 -4.44
C ALA A 48 11.16 -9.87 -3.03
N GLY A 49 11.80 -9.39 -1.96
CA GLY A 49 11.39 -9.65 -0.57
C GLY A 49 11.71 -11.07 -0.10
N ARG A 50 11.29 -11.39 1.12
CA ARG A 50 11.39 -12.74 1.72
C ARG A 50 10.53 -13.75 0.97
N SER A 51 9.39 -13.31 0.44
CA SER A 51 8.53 -14.17 -0.40
C SER A 51 9.15 -14.50 -1.76
N GLY A 52 10.09 -13.68 -2.25
CA GLY A 52 10.53 -13.73 -3.66
C GLY A 52 9.46 -13.24 -4.65
N LYS A 53 8.32 -12.75 -4.16
CA LYS A 53 7.12 -12.40 -4.95
C LYS A 53 6.87 -10.91 -5.04
N LEU A 54 7.64 -10.06 -4.35
CA LEU A 54 7.52 -8.61 -4.54
C LEU A 54 7.92 -8.22 -5.97
N ARG A 55 7.20 -7.24 -6.51
CA ARG A 55 7.39 -6.68 -7.85
C ARG A 55 7.54 -5.17 -7.84
N ALA A 56 7.60 -4.55 -6.65
CA ALA A 56 7.87 -3.13 -6.51
C ALA A 56 8.79 -2.80 -5.32
N ARG A 57 9.50 -1.67 -5.44
CA ARG A 57 10.18 -0.97 -4.33
C ARG A 57 9.75 0.50 -4.28
N PHE A 58 9.52 1.02 -3.08
CA PHE A 58 9.09 2.38 -2.79
C PHE A 58 10.30 3.21 -2.36
N LEU A 59 10.60 4.23 -3.16
CA LEU A 59 11.77 5.08 -2.98
C LEU A 59 11.35 6.38 -2.32
N THR A 60 11.91 6.69 -1.15
CA THR A 60 11.78 8.01 -0.54
C THR A 60 12.96 8.87 -0.98
N VAL A 61 12.74 10.18 -1.13
CA VAL A 61 13.78 11.15 -1.55
C VAL A 61 14.99 11.12 -0.61
N THR A 62 14.80 10.74 0.66
CA THR A 62 15.83 10.65 1.70
C THR A 62 16.44 9.27 1.90
N ARG A 63 15.90 8.21 1.27
CA ARG A 63 16.46 6.84 1.38
C ARG A 63 17.04 6.41 0.05
N PRO A 64 18.28 6.83 -0.24
CA PRO A 64 19.04 6.28 -1.33
C PRO A 64 19.32 4.79 -1.07
N LEU A 65 18.55 3.87 -1.67
CA LEU A 65 19.02 2.50 -1.86
C LEU A 65 20.38 2.61 -2.55
N GLY A 66 21.45 2.01 -1.99
CA GLY A 66 22.84 2.06 -2.49
C GLY A 66 22.94 2.59 -3.92
N LEU A 67 23.03 3.92 -4.02
CA LEU A 67 22.56 4.68 -5.20
C LEU A 67 23.36 4.41 -6.46
N THR A 68 24.52 3.79 -6.35
CA THR A 68 25.44 3.66 -7.47
C THR A 68 24.83 2.87 -8.63
N TYR A 69 24.02 1.85 -8.36
CA TYR A 69 23.40 1.03 -9.42
C TYR A 69 22.06 1.62 -9.91
N LEU A 70 21.22 2.13 -9.01
CA LEU A 70 19.94 2.75 -9.36
C LEU A 70 20.13 4.10 -10.08
N GLN A 71 21.15 4.90 -9.74
CA GLN A 71 21.51 6.10 -10.50
C GLN A 71 21.99 5.73 -11.91
N ARG A 72 22.77 4.65 -12.07
CA ARG A 72 23.15 4.17 -13.42
C ARG A 72 21.96 3.67 -14.23
N LEU A 73 20.99 3.02 -13.58
CA LEU A 73 19.82 2.42 -14.24
C LEU A 73 18.72 3.44 -14.58
N LEU A 74 18.43 4.34 -13.64
CA LEU A 74 17.32 5.31 -13.73
C LEU A 74 17.79 6.73 -14.08
N GLY A 75 19.10 6.97 -14.14
CA GLY A 75 19.72 8.29 -14.34
C GLY A 75 19.57 9.21 -13.12
N ASP A 76 20.15 10.41 -13.19
CA ASP A 76 19.97 11.48 -12.19
C ASP A 76 18.50 11.92 -12.02
N THR A 77 17.62 11.48 -12.93
CA THR A 77 16.19 11.77 -13.00
C THR A 77 15.37 11.32 -11.79
N VAL A 78 15.81 10.31 -11.01
CA VAL A 78 15.08 9.86 -9.81
C VAL A 78 15.08 10.92 -8.71
N ALA A 79 16.08 11.81 -8.72
CA ALA A 79 16.23 12.86 -7.71
C ALA A 79 15.26 14.05 -7.91
N GLY A 80 14.56 14.14 -9.05
CA GLY A 80 13.76 15.32 -9.40
C GLY A 80 12.24 15.15 -9.41
N GLU A 81 11.72 13.92 -9.51
CA GLU A 81 10.29 13.72 -9.84
C GLU A 81 9.61 12.70 -8.90
N ALA A 82 9.10 13.22 -7.78
CA ALA A 82 8.31 12.44 -6.82
C ALA A 82 6.96 11.99 -7.42
N GLY A 83 6.47 10.83 -7.00
CA GLY A 83 5.17 10.29 -7.43
C GLY A 83 5.18 9.64 -8.82
N ARG A 84 6.33 9.10 -9.26
CA ARG A 84 6.50 8.40 -10.54
C ARG A 84 6.73 6.91 -10.36
N VAL A 85 6.44 6.15 -11.42
CA VAL A 85 6.68 4.71 -11.52
C VAL A 85 7.72 4.50 -12.63
N TYR A 86 8.77 3.76 -12.31
CA TYR A 86 9.82 3.35 -13.24
C TYR A 86 9.80 1.83 -13.34
N GLU A 87 9.40 1.30 -14.49
CA GLU A 87 9.37 -0.14 -14.72
C GLU A 87 10.68 -0.61 -15.33
N LEU A 88 11.30 -1.58 -14.68
CA LEU A 88 12.45 -2.32 -15.18
C LEU A 88 11.99 -3.65 -15.74
N ARG A 89 12.22 -3.88 -17.03
CA ARG A 89 12.03 -5.21 -17.61
C ARG A 89 13.14 -6.12 -17.10
N THR A 90 12.76 -7.23 -16.48
CA THR A 90 13.67 -8.27 -16.01
C THR A 90 13.49 -9.53 -16.86
N ALA A 91 14.29 -10.57 -16.60
CA ALA A 91 14.05 -11.89 -17.20
C ALA A 91 12.77 -12.58 -16.66
N ALA A 92 12.16 -12.06 -15.60
CA ALA A 92 10.91 -12.56 -15.07
C ALA A 92 9.71 -12.17 -15.96
N PRO A 93 8.58 -12.90 -15.91
CA PRO A 93 7.42 -12.64 -16.76
C PRO A 93 6.78 -11.26 -16.54
N ALA A 94 6.97 -10.66 -15.35
CA ALA A 94 6.44 -9.35 -15.01
C ALA A 94 7.58 -8.34 -14.79
N PRO A 95 7.39 -7.07 -15.20
CA PRO A 95 8.35 -6.01 -14.90
C PRO A 95 8.43 -5.77 -13.38
N PHE A 96 9.58 -5.26 -12.94
CA PHE A 96 9.80 -4.82 -11.58
C PHE A 96 9.72 -3.29 -11.50
N ALA A 97 8.90 -2.75 -10.60
CA ALA A 97 8.66 -1.32 -10.50
C ALA A 97 9.48 -0.64 -9.37
N PHE A 98 10.06 0.51 -9.66
CA PHE A 98 10.53 1.45 -8.65
C PHE A 98 9.58 2.63 -8.60
N ILE A 99 8.98 2.89 -7.44
CA ILE A 99 7.95 3.91 -7.26
C ILE A 99 8.48 5.00 -6.35
N THR A 100 8.68 6.21 -6.87
CA THR A 100 9.10 7.36 -6.06
C THR A 100 7.91 7.89 -5.26
N MET A 101 8.09 8.00 -3.94
CA MET A 101 7.07 8.51 -3.05
C MET A 101 7.09 10.04 -3.00
N LEU A 102 5.91 10.64 -2.89
CA LEU A 102 5.76 12.04 -2.50
C LEU A 102 6.12 12.18 -1.03
N PRO A 103 7.03 13.09 -0.65
CA PRO A 103 7.36 13.34 0.74
C PRO A 103 6.12 13.66 1.57
N PHE A 104 6.11 13.27 2.85
CA PHE A 104 4.98 13.54 3.76
C PHE A 104 4.60 15.03 3.81
N GLY A 105 5.60 15.92 3.68
CA GLY A 105 5.44 17.37 3.69
C GLY A 105 4.63 17.96 2.53
N GLU A 106 4.42 17.21 1.44
CA GLU A 106 3.57 17.63 0.31
C GLU A 106 2.08 17.77 0.70
N LYS A 107 1.69 17.18 1.83
CA LYS A 107 0.31 17.26 2.32
C LYS A 107 0.05 18.63 2.94
N VAL A 108 -0.73 19.46 2.25
CA VAL A 108 -1.14 20.79 2.72
C VAL A 108 -2.55 20.73 3.30
N ASN A 109 -2.74 21.18 4.55
CA ASN A 109 -4.04 21.27 5.23
C ASN A 109 -4.88 19.98 5.14
N GLY A 110 -4.22 18.82 5.29
CA GLY A 110 -4.86 17.50 5.27
C GLY A 110 -5.25 17.02 3.86
N ARG A 111 -4.66 17.57 2.80
CA ARG A 111 -4.95 17.22 1.41
C ARG A 111 -3.67 17.03 0.59
N LEU A 112 -3.78 16.22 -0.46
CA LEU A 112 -2.82 16.14 -1.56
C LEU A 112 -3.57 16.50 -2.83
N GLY A 113 -3.40 17.73 -3.29
CA GLY A 113 -4.27 18.33 -4.32
C GLY A 113 -5.75 18.23 -3.94
N GLY A 114 -6.57 17.66 -4.84
CA GLY A 114 -8.00 17.44 -4.62
C GLY A 114 -8.33 16.35 -3.59
N TYR A 115 -7.41 15.41 -3.34
CA TYR A 115 -7.65 14.22 -2.51
C TYR A 115 -7.56 14.54 -1.02
N ARG A 116 -8.64 14.24 -0.28
CA ARG A 116 -8.69 14.44 1.17
C ARG A 116 -8.03 13.26 1.88
N MET A 117 -6.97 13.57 2.61
CA MET A 117 -6.23 12.61 3.43
C MET A 117 -6.67 12.70 4.90
N GLY A 118 -6.85 13.93 5.41
CA GLY A 118 -7.05 14.19 6.83
C GLY A 118 -5.72 14.29 7.58
N PHE A 119 -5.79 14.01 8.89
CA PHE A 119 -4.67 14.16 9.80
C PHE A 119 -4.49 12.89 10.62
N TRP A 120 -3.28 12.34 10.60
CA TRP A 120 -2.90 11.28 11.53
C TRP A 120 -3.00 11.80 12.97
N PRO A 121 -3.27 10.92 13.97
CA PRO A 121 -3.33 11.33 15.37
C PRO A 121 -2.08 12.08 15.85
N ALA A 122 -0.91 11.67 15.34
CA ALA A 122 0.38 12.29 15.68
C ALA A 122 0.52 13.73 15.20
N GLU A 123 -0.14 14.10 14.10
CA GLU A 123 -0.09 15.47 13.55
C GLU A 123 -0.84 16.49 14.43
N ARG A 124 -1.73 16.00 15.29
CA ARG A 124 -2.53 16.84 16.18
C ARG A 124 -1.93 16.98 17.58
N ARG A 125 -0.86 16.25 17.89
CA ARG A 125 -0.17 16.34 19.20
C ARG A 125 0.78 17.52 19.21
N ARG A 126 0.94 18.18 20.37
CA ARG A 126 1.87 19.32 20.56
C ARG A 126 3.29 18.96 20.10
N ALA A 127 4.02 19.96 19.63
CA ALA A 127 5.42 19.83 19.20
C ALA A 127 6.25 19.13 20.31
N GLY A 128 6.84 17.97 19.97
CA GLY A 128 7.64 17.16 20.89
C GLY A 128 7.20 15.70 21.03
N ALA A 129 5.95 15.35 20.68
CA ALA A 129 5.55 13.95 20.55
C ALA A 129 6.09 13.38 19.22
N ALA A 130 6.76 12.22 19.28
CA ALA A 130 7.64 11.72 18.21
C ALA A 130 7.01 11.78 16.80
N ARG A 131 7.67 12.56 15.92
CA ARG A 131 7.46 12.55 14.45
C ARG A 131 7.67 11.16 13.83
N SER A 132 8.19 10.18 14.57
CA SER A 132 8.45 8.82 14.08
C SER A 132 7.20 7.98 13.81
N THR A 133 6.00 8.52 14.11
CA THR A 133 4.73 7.83 13.87
C THR A 133 4.02 8.28 12.61
N THR A 134 4.50 9.30 11.88
CA THR A 134 3.92 9.66 10.58
C THR A 134 4.56 8.84 9.45
N PRO A 135 3.79 8.50 8.39
CA PRO A 135 4.35 7.88 7.18
C PRO A 135 5.52 8.67 6.59
N SER A 136 6.45 7.97 5.93
CA SER A 136 7.57 8.60 5.21
C SER A 136 7.11 9.44 4.01
N GLY A 137 5.96 9.10 3.43
CA GLY A 137 5.38 9.77 2.28
C GLY A 137 4.19 9.02 1.71
N PHE A 138 3.87 9.31 0.46
CA PHE A 138 2.70 8.80 -0.23
C PHE A 138 3.05 8.24 -1.61
N ILE A 139 2.42 7.13 -1.97
CA ILE A 139 2.41 6.62 -3.34
C ILE A 139 1.31 7.35 -4.09
N ARG A 140 1.64 8.00 -5.22
CA ARG A 140 0.65 8.60 -6.12
C ARG A 140 0.07 7.53 -7.05
N VAL A 141 -1.22 7.30 -6.93
CA VAL A 141 -1.96 6.35 -7.77
C VAL A 141 -2.84 7.12 -8.73
N THR A 142 -2.53 7.02 -10.01
CA THR A 142 -3.28 7.61 -11.13
C THR A 142 -4.13 6.54 -11.81
N ARG A 143 -4.97 6.93 -12.77
CA ARG A 143 -5.78 5.93 -13.52
C ARG A 143 -4.89 5.01 -14.35
N GLU A 144 -3.76 5.53 -14.80
CA GLU A 144 -2.81 4.88 -15.70
C GLU A 144 -1.91 3.88 -14.94
N ASN A 145 -1.60 4.14 -13.67
CA ASN A 145 -0.67 3.30 -12.90
C ASN A 145 -1.32 2.42 -11.83
N GLN A 146 -2.64 2.53 -11.60
CA GLN A 146 -3.32 1.77 -10.54
C GLN A 146 -3.19 0.24 -10.67
N ASP A 147 -2.92 -0.25 -11.88
CA ASP A 147 -2.74 -1.67 -12.19
C ASP A 147 -1.30 -2.17 -12.09
N VAL A 148 -0.35 -1.29 -11.73
CA VAL A 148 1.03 -1.71 -11.44
C VAL A 148 1.02 -2.74 -10.31
N ARG A 149 1.68 -3.87 -10.57
CA ARG A 149 1.84 -4.96 -9.61
C ARG A 149 2.84 -4.54 -8.53
N VAL A 150 2.43 -4.65 -7.26
CA VAL A 150 3.33 -4.52 -6.12
C VAL A 150 3.91 -5.88 -5.71
N SER A 151 3.22 -6.95 -6.07
CA SER A 151 3.68 -8.34 -5.93
C SER A 151 3.02 -9.25 -6.98
N GLU A 152 3.22 -10.55 -6.86
CA GLU A 152 2.62 -11.55 -7.74
C GLU A 152 1.08 -11.50 -7.73
N HIS A 153 0.48 -11.38 -6.55
CA HIS A 153 -0.97 -11.41 -6.35
C HIS A 153 -1.61 -10.02 -6.25
N PHE A 154 -0.84 -8.97 -5.95
CA PHE A 154 -1.41 -7.67 -5.61
C PHE A 154 -0.95 -6.52 -6.52
N ARG A 155 -1.86 -5.58 -6.75
CA ARG A 155 -1.69 -4.32 -7.50
C ARG A 155 -1.86 -3.12 -6.56
N LEU A 156 -1.41 -1.94 -6.99
CA LEU A 156 -1.61 -0.70 -6.23
C LEU A 156 -3.08 -0.44 -5.89
N ARG A 157 -3.99 -0.67 -6.85
CA ARG A 157 -5.42 -0.41 -6.67
C ARG A 157 -6.06 -1.20 -5.54
N ASP A 158 -5.54 -2.39 -5.25
CA ASP A 158 -6.11 -3.31 -4.26
C ASP A 158 -6.00 -2.73 -2.84
N PHE A 159 -5.08 -1.78 -2.63
CA PHE A 159 -4.87 -1.13 -1.33
C PHE A 159 -5.52 0.26 -1.23
N LEU A 160 -6.30 0.71 -2.22
CA LEU A 160 -6.90 2.05 -2.20
C LEU A 160 -8.01 2.20 -1.15
N THR A 161 -8.16 3.41 -0.62
CA THR A 161 -9.28 3.75 0.27
C THR A 161 -10.60 3.81 -0.52
N HIS A 162 -11.69 3.38 0.11
CA HIS A 162 -13.01 3.20 -0.53
C HIS A 162 -13.87 4.47 -0.63
N ASP A 163 -13.35 5.65 -0.26
CA ASP A 163 -14.06 6.92 -0.47
C ASP A 163 -13.52 7.69 -1.68
N GLN A 164 -14.20 8.80 -2.01
CA GLN A 164 -13.73 9.73 -3.05
C GLN A 164 -13.55 9.07 -4.42
N GLN A 165 -14.54 8.27 -4.85
CA GLN A 165 -14.49 7.44 -6.06
C GLN A 165 -14.11 8.21 -7.33
N HIS A 166 -14.58 9.45 -7.47
CA HIS A 166 -14.35 10.28 -8.66
C HIS A 166 -13.12 11.20 -8.56
N VAL A 167 -12.38 11.18 -7.44
CA VAL A 167 -11.20 12.05 -7.24
C VAL A 167 -9.94 11.31 -7.65
N TRP A 168 -9.18 11.92 -8.57
CA TRP A 168 -7.88 11.43 -9.05
C TRP A 168 -6.86 12.57 -9.16
N PRO A 169 -5.56 12.31 -8.97
CA PRO A 169 -4.99 11.04 -8.48
C PRO A 169 -5.40 10.73 -7.03
N LYS A 170 -5.29 9.45 -6.65
CA LYS A 170 -5.41 8.98 -5.27
C LYS A 170 -4.01 8.85 -4.66
N TYR A 171 -3.96 8.78 -3.33
CA TYR A 171 -2.71 8.66 -2.59
C TYR A 171 -2.87 7.65 -1.48
N LEU A 172 -1.90 6.74 -1.35
CA LEU A 172 -1.90 5.73 -0.29
C LEU A 172 -0.54 5.61 0.38
N VAL A 173 -0.56 5.14 1.62
CA VAL A 173 0.62 4.67 2.34
C VAL A 173 0.57 3.14 2.30
N LEU A 174 1.68 2.50 1.92
CA LEU A 174 1.80 1.04 1.89
C LEU A 174 3.21 0.67 2.30
N ARG A 175 3.33 -0.32 3.17
CA ARG A 175 4.58 -0.93 3.59
C ARG A 175 4.83 -2.19 2.78
N GLU A 176 6.03 -2.29 2.22
CA GLU A 176 6.45 -3.47 1.44
C GLU A 176 6.38 -4.74 2.29
N GLU A 177 6.70 -4.62 3.59
CA GLU A 177 6.68 -5.74 4.54
C GLU A 177 5.28 -6.34 4.71
N LEU A 178 4.22 -5.53 4.61
CA LEU A 178 2.85 -6.04 4.62
C LEU A 178 2.60 -6.89 3.38
N VAL A 179 2.93 -6.37 2.19
CA VAL A 179 2.71 -7.07 0.92
C VAL A 179 3.51 -8.37 0.90
N ASP A 180 4.76 -8.34 1.37
CA ASP A 180 5.64 -9.51 1.45
C ASP A 180 5.07 -10.58 2.39
N LYS A 181 4.55 -10.15 3.55
CA LYS A 181 3.86 -11.06 4.48
C LYS A 181 2.62 -11.68 3.87
N LEU A 182 1.81 -10.94 3.13
CA LEU A 182 0.62 -11.48 2.48
C LEU A 182 1.01 -12.56 1.44
N GLU A 183 2.06 -12.34 0.66
CA GLU A 183 2.60 -13.35 -0.28
C GLU A 183 3.14 -14.61 0.44
N LEU A 184 3.77 -14.43 1.60
CA LEU A 184 4.19 -15.55 2.46
C LEU A 184 2.98 -16.31 3.03
N VAL A 185 1.92 -15.60 3.42
CA VAL A 185 0.66 -16.21 3.89
C VAL A 185 0.01 -17.04 2.79
N ILE A 186 -0.07 -16.52 1.56
CA ILE A 186 -0.52 -17.26 0.39
C ILE A 186 0.31 -18.55 0.24
N SER A 187 1.63 -18.42 0.25
CA SER A 187 2.54 -19.56 0.06
C SER A 187 2.45 -20.59 1.20
N ASP A 188 2.19 -20.15 2.43
CA ASP A 188 1.96 -21.03 3.58
C ASP A 188 0.61 -21.75 3.48
N LEU A 189 -0.47 -21.06 3.10
CA LEU A 189 -1.78 -21.66 2.85
C LEU A 189 -1.67 -22.78 1.80
N GLU A 190 -1.03 -22.50 0.67
CA GLU A 190 -0.82 -23.47 -0.41
C GLU A 190 -0.01 -24.69 0.07
N ARG A 191 1.07 -24.46 0.82
CA ARG A 191 1.89 -25.54 1.41
C ARG A 191 1.10 -26.44 2.35
N HIS A 192 0.08 -25.90 3.01
CA HIS A 192 -0.80 -26.64 3.93
C HIS A 192 -2.10 -27.08 3.25
N GLY A 193 -2.11 -27.16 1.92
CA GLY A 193 -3.21 -27.76 1.16
C GLY A 193 -4.42 -26.85 0.98
N THR A 194 -4.30 -25.54 1.22
CA THR A 194 -5.35 -24.56 0.93
C THR A 194 -4.99 -23.80 -0.35
N PRO A 195 -5.64 -24.07 -1.50
CA PRO A 195 -5.29 -23.40 -2.74
C PRO A 195 -5.68 -21.92 -2.70
N VAL A 196 -4.80 -21.04 -3.19
CA VAL A 196 -5.05 -19.60 -3.27
C VAL A 196 -4.74 -19.09 -4.67
N ARG A 197 -5.77 -19.06 -5.52
CA ARG A 197 -5.75 -18.46 -6.86
C ARG A 197 -6.01 -16.96 -6.81
N HIS A 198 -6.72 -16.50 -5.79
CA HIS A 198 -7.10 -15.09 -5.63
C HIS A 198 -7.35 -14.76 -4.16
N MET A 199 -6.50 -13.90 -3.60
CA MET A 199 -6.69 -13.29 -2.28
C MET A 199 -7.16 -11.85 -2.48
N VAL A 200 -8.35 -11.54 -1.97
CA VAL A 200 -8.93 -10.20 -2.04
C VAL A 200 -8.41 -9.36 -0.88
N VAL A 201 -7.96 -8.13 -1.18
CA VAL A 201 -7.78 -7.08 -0.18
C VAL A 201 -9.10 -6.33 -0.04
N MET A 202 -9.91 -6.74 0.95
CA MET A 202 -11.19 -6.09 1.25
C MET A 202 -10.99 -4.67 1.77
N SER A 203 -9.88 -4.40 2.46
CA SER A 203 -9.52 -3.05 2.88
C SER A 203 -8.03 -2.96 3.13
N GLY A 204 -7.31 -2.21 2.29
CA GLY A 204 -5.91 -1.86 2.50
C GLY A 204 -5.76 -0.54 3.26
N PHE A 205 -5.15 0.45 2.62
CA PHE A 205 -4.91 1.76 3.22
C PHE A 205 -6.21 2.51 3.48
N ARG A 206 -6.31 3.13 4.65
CA ARG A 206 -7.40 4.04 5.03
C ARG A 206 -6.85 5.43 5.27
N THR A 207 -7.30 6.42 4.51
CA THR A 207 -7.00 7.82 4.86
C THR A 207 -7.46 8.10 6.30
N PRO A 208 -6.72 8.92 7.08
CA PRO A 208 -7.19 9.30 8.42
C PRO A 208 -8.61 9.88 8.44
N GLN A 209 -8.98 10.64 7.41
CA GLN A 209 -10.34 11.15 7.26
C GLN A 209 -11.38 10.03 7.05
N TYR A 210 -11.09 9.04 6.21
CA TYR A 210 -11.99 7.89 6.02
C TYR A 210 -12.09 7.03 7.28
N ASN A 211 -10.96 6.82 7.99
CA ASN A 211 -10.94 6.06 9.23
C ASN A 211 -11.79 6.71 10.31
N ALA A 212 -11.69 8.04 10.48
CA ALA A 212 -12.47 8.80 11.46
C ALA A 212 -13.99 8.74 11.22
N ARG A 213 -14.44 8.44 9.99
CA ARG A 213 -15.87 8.30 9.63
C ARG A 213 -16.45 6.91 9.93
N GLY A 214 -15.72 6.04 10.63
CA GLY A 214 -16.07 4.63 10.86
C GLY A 214 -17.54 4.36 11.15
N VAL A 215 -18.08 3.33 10.51
CA VAL A 215 -19.48 2.88 10.56
C VAL A 215 -19.83 2.23 11.91
N GLY A 216 -20.95 2.62 12.51
CA GLY A 216 -21.55 2.00 13.71
C GLY A 216 -21.18 2.63 15.06
N ALA A 217 -21.89 2.24 16.12
CA ALA A 217 -21.80 2.80 17.47
C ALA A 217 -20.43 2.63 18.16
N GLY A 218 -19.51 1.85 17.59
CA GLY A 218 -18.17 1.61 18.12
C GLY A 218 -17.04 2.40 17.43
N GLY A 219 -17.31 3.07 16.30
CA GLY A 219 -16.28 3.76 15.50
C GLY A 219 -15.12 2.84 15.05
N ARG A 220 -14.23 3.36 14.19
CA ARG A 220 -12.93 2.71 13.96
C ARG A 220 -11.93 3.24 14.97
N ALA A 221 -11.00 2.39 15.42
CA ALA A 221 -9.93 2.83 16.30
C ALA A 221 -9.15 4.00 15.67
N ALA A 222 -8.97 5.08 16.44
CA ALA A 222 -8.34 6.31 15.97
C ALA A 222 -6.90 6.09 15.49
N ASP A 223 -6.23 5.06 16.01
CA ASP A 223 -4.84 4.65 15.71
C ASP A 223 -4.78 3.36 14.86
N SER A 224 -5.84 3.05 14.10
CA SER A 224 -5.89 1.88 13.23
C SER A 224 -4.67 1.76 12.32
N ARG A 225 -4.07 0.56 12.27
CA ARG A 225 -2.89 0.20 11.45
C ARG A 225 -3.10 0.43 9.95
N HIS A 226 -4.34 0.34 9.45
CA HIS A 226 -4.66 0.68 8.05
C HIS A 226 -4.24 2.11 7.64
N GLN A 227 -4.19 3.05 8.58
CA GLN A 227 -3.73 4.42 8.31
C GLN A 227 -2.22 4.51 8.09
N TYR A 228 -1.46 3.51 8.49
CA TYR A 228 0.00 3.49 8.41
C TYR A 228 0.50 2.61 7.25
N GLY A 229 -0.42 2.12 6.42
CA GLY A 229 -0.10 1.29 5.25
C GLY A 229 0.42 -0.10 5.59
N ASP A 230 0.24 -0.53 6.83
CA ASP A 230 0.86 -1.74 7.35
C ASP A 230 -0.16 -2.79 7.79
N ALA A 231 -1.43 -2.60 7.44
CA ALA A 231 -2.51 -3.55 7.65
C ALA A 231 -3.39 -3.74 6.42
N ALA A 232 -3.92 -4.95 6.28
CA ALA A 232 -4.94 -5.31 5.30
C ALA A 232 -5.99 -6.22 5.93
N ASP A 233 -7.24 -6.02 5.52
CA ASP A 233 -8.33 -6.97 5.75
C ASP A 233 -8.47 -7.80 4.46
N VAL A 234 -8.29 -9.11 4.56
CA VAL A 234 -8.17 -10.03 3.42
C VAL A 234 -9.06 -11.26 3.55
N PHE A 235 -9.43 -11.85 2.41
CA PHE A 235 -10.06 -13.16 2.33
C PHE A 235 -9.64 -13.86 1.03
N VAL A 236 -9.74 -15.19 0.99
CA VAL A 236 -9.51 -15.98 -0.24
C VAL A 236 -10.85 -16.15 -0.96
N ASP A 237 -10.86 -15.86 -2.26
CA ASP A 237 -12.04 -15.84 -3.13
C ASP A 237 -11.64 -16.42 -4.48
N ASN A 238 -11.53 -17.74 -4.54
CA ASN A 238 -10.95 -18.40 -5.70
C ASN A 238 -11.91 -18.47 -6.88
N ASP A 239 -13.23 -18.44 -6.64
CA ASP A 239 -14.25 -18.47 -7.68
C ASP A 239 -14.71 -17.07 -8.12
N ARG A 240 -14.29 -16.02 -7.41
CA ARG A 240 -14.52 -14.61 -7.70
C ARG A 240 -16.00 -14.20 -7.53
N ASP A 241 -16.70 -14.82 -6.60
CA ASP A 241 -18.07 -14.45 -6.24
C ASP A 241 -18.13 -13.23 -5.29
N GLY A 242 -16.97 -12.75 -4.84
CA GLY A 242 -16.83 -11.61 -3.93
C GLY A 242 -17.00 -11.98 -2.46
N ARG A 243 -16.99 -13.27 -2.11
CA ARG A 243 -17.06 -13.78 -0.74
C ARG A 243 -15.85 -14.65 -0.43
N MET A 244 -15.70 -14.94 0.86
CA MET A 244 -14.68 -15.86 1.31
C MET A 244 -15.08 -17.30 0.95
N ASP A 245 -14.12 -18.08 0.46
CA ASP A 245 -14.26 -19.53 0.28
C ASP A 245 -14.35 -20.27 1.63
N ASP A 246 -14.97 -21.45 1.62
CA ASP A 246 -14.90 -22.44 2.70
C ASP A 246 -13.50 -23.08 2.74
N LEU A 247 -12.60 -22.49 3.52
CA LEU A 247 -11.18 -22.87 3.58
C LEU A 247 -10.96 -24.10 4.46
N ASN A 248 -11.81 -24.28 5.49
CA ASN A 248 -11.70 -25.44 6.38
C ASN A 248 -12.45 -26.67 5.89
N ARG A 249 -13.24 -26.53 4.81
CA ARG A 249 -14.01 -27.58 4.11
C ARG A 249 -15.10 -28.20 4.97
N ASP A 250 -15.74 -27.41 5.83
CA ASP A 250 -16.83 -27.87 6.69
C ASP A 250 -18.24 -27.61 6.15
N GLY A 251 -18.33 -27.06 4.94
CA GLY A 251 -19.57 -26.74 4.24
C GLY A 251 -20.19 -25.41 4.66
N ARG A 252 -19.49 -24.57 5.43
CA ARG A 252 -19.96 -23.27 5.88
C ARG A 252 -18.90 -22.20 5.67
N VAL A 253 -19.33 -21.01 5.25
CA VAL A 253 -18.46 -19.83 5.15
C VAL A 253 -18.67 -18.94 6.38
N ASP A 254 -17.75 -19.00 7.34
CA ASP A 254 -17.80 -18.22 8.57
C ASP A 254 -16.42 -17.80 9.11
N ALA A 255 -16.36 -17.34 10.36
CA ALA A 255 -15.11 -16.88 10.95
C ALA A 255 -14.05 -18.00 11.09
N ARG A 256 -14.43 -19.28 11.03
CA ARG A 256 -13.50 -20.41 11.06
C ARG A 256 -12.66 -20.48 9.78
N ASP A 257 -13.16 -19.98 8.65
CA ASP A 257 -12.36 -19.84 7.42
C ASP A 257 -11.32 -18.73 7.57
N ALA A 258 -11.70 -17.61 8.17
CA ALA A 258 -10.76 -16.56 8.52
C ALA A 258 -9.67 -17.08 9.48
N GLN A 259 -9.98 -18.03 10.37
CA GLN A 259 -8.97 -18.66 11.24
C GLN A 259 -7.88 -19.36 10.43
N VAL A 260 -8.21 -20.03 9.32
CA VAL A 260 -7.22 -20.73 8.47
C VAL A 260 -6.15 -19.75 7.97
N VAL A 261 -6.56 -18.54 7.58
CA VAL A 261 -5.66 -17.46 7.16
C VAL A 261 -4.83 -16.91 8.34
N ILE A 262 -5.45 -16.76 9.51
CA ILE A 262 -4.75 -16.30 10.73
C ILE A 262 -3.67 -17.31 11.13
N ASP A 263 -3.96 -18.60 11.11
CA ASP A 263 -3.01 -19.66 11.47
C ASP A 263 -1.82 -19.68 10.51
N ALA A 264 -2.06 -19.43 9.22
CA ALA A 264 -1.00 -19.25 8.23
C ALA A 264 -0.14 -18.02 8.52
N ALA A 265 -0.74 -16.89 8.87
CA ALA A 265 -0.01 -15.70 9.30
C ALA A 265 0.84 -15.97 10.55
N GLU A 266 0.35 -16.75 11.51
CA GLU A 266 1.14 -17.13 12.68
C GLU A 266 2.32 -18.05 12.35
N ARG A 267 2.16 -18.98 11.40
CA ARG A 267 3.27 -19.81 10.90
C ARG A 267 4.34 -18.95 10.23
N VAL A 268 3.92 -18.03 9.38
CA VAL A 268 4.81 -17.05 8.73
C VAL A 268 5.57 -16.23 9.76
N GLU A 269 4.91 -15.70 10.80
CA GLU A 269 5.58 -14.92 11.84
C GLU A 269 6.59 -15.72 12.67
N ARG A 270 6.43 -17.04 12.81
CA ARG A 270 7.43 -17.89 13.48
C ARG A 270 8.70 -18.04 12.66
N THR A 271 8.58 -18.10 11.34
CA THR A 271 9.72 -18.20 10.41
C THR A 271 10.32 -16.83 10.09
N HIS A 272 9.51 -15.77 10.13
CA HIS A 272 9.86 -14.38 9.82
C HIS A 272 9.45 -13.46 10.98
N PRO A 273 10.14 -13.51 12.13
CA PRO A 273 9.80 -12.72 13.32
C PRO A 273 9.85 -11.21 13.09
N GLU A 274 10.60 -10.74 12.09
CA GLU A 274 10.63 -9.33 11.66
C GLU A 274 9.30 -8.83 11.06
N LEU A 275 8.45 -9.75 10.59
CA LEU A 275 7.12 -9.44 10.02
C LEU A 275 5.99 -9.57 11.06
N VAL A 276 6.32 -9.68 12.34
CA VAL A 276 5.34 -9.83 13.42
C VAL A 276 4.37 -8.66 13.46
N GLY A 277 3.09 -8.96 13.66
CA GLY A 277 2.07 -7.92 13.86
C GLY A 277 0.78 -8.43 14.46
N GLY A 278 -0.28 -7.68 14.21
CA GLY A 278 -1.64 -8.01 14.59
C GLY A 278 -2.28 -8.99 13.60
N ALA A 279 -3.08 -9.90 14.14
CA ALA A 279 -3.92 -10.78 13.35
C ALA A 279 -5.31 -10.87 14.02
N GLY A 280 -6.36 -10.59 13.27
CA GLY A 280 -7.71 -10.45 13.80
C GLY A 280 -8.74 -11.20 12.97
N ARG A 281 -9.61 -11.96 13.63
CA ARG A 281 -10.64 -12.75 12.95
C ARG A 281 -11.98 -12.05 13.02
N TYR A 282 -12.65 -11.88 11.88
CA TYR A 282 -13.93 -11.19 11.80
C TYR A 282 -15.02 -12.09 11.22
N ARG A 283 -16.18 -12.08 11.88
CA ARG A 283 -17.40 -12.76 11.41
C ARG A 283 -18.04 -11.98 10.26
N ALA A 284 -18.83 -12.68 9.47
CA ALA A 284 -19.72 -12.05 8.51
C ALA A 284 -20.71 -11.09 9.19
N THR A 285 -21.09 -10.05 8.47
CA THR A 285 -22.17 -9.12 8.84
C THR A 285 -23.13 -8.99 7.66
N SER A 286 -24.16 -8.15 7.79
CA SER A 286 -25.01 -7.79 6.64
C SER A 286 -24.26 -7.02 5.55
N SER A 287 -23.08 -6.46 5.86
CA SER A 287 -22.32 -5.61 4.94
C SER A 287 -21.16 -6.32 4.24
N HIS A 288 -20.66 -7.44 4.79
CA HIS A 288 -19.51 -8.17 4.25
C HIS A 288 -19.46 -9.62 4.78
N GLY A 289 -18.77 -10.52 4.07
CA GLY A 289 -18.45 -11.87 4.52
C GLY A 289 -17.41 -11.90 5.66
N PRO A 290 -17.00 -13.10 6.13
CA PRO A 290 -15.90 -13.20 7.07
C PRO A 290 -14.58 -12.76 6.42
N PHE A 291 -13.63 -12.30 7.22
CA PHE A 291 -12.30 -11.91 6.73
C PHE A 291 -11.26 -11.98 7.84
N ALA A 292 -9.99 -12.01 7.44
CA ALA A 292 -8.83 -11.93 8.32
C ALA A 292 -8.19 -10.54 8.23
N HIS A 293 -7.98 -9.90 9.37
CA HIS A 293 -7.10 -8.75 9.50
C HIS A 293 -5.66 -9.24 9.69
N ILE A 294 -4.72 -8.66 8.95
CA ILE A 294 -3.28 -8.93 9.07
C ILE A 294 -2.53 -7.61 9.03
N ASP A 295 -1.58 -7.43 9.93
CA ASP A 295 -0.66 -6.28 9.90
C ASP A 295 0.78 -6.64 10.27
N VAL A 296 1.69 -5.67 10.12
CA VAL A 296 3.13 -5.74 10.44
C VAL A 296 3.54 -4.65 11.44
N ARG A 297 2.74 -4.46 12.49
CA ARG A 297 2.95 -3.41 13.51
C ARG A 297 4.19 -3.60 14.40
N GLY A 298 4.97 -4.67 14.19
CA GLY A 298 6.20 -4.97 14.93
C GLY A 298 5.96 -5.54 16.34
N ARG A 299 4.70 -5.87 16.69
CA ARG A 299 4.36 -6.57 17.94
C ARG A 299 3.16 -7.46 17.75
N ARG A 300 3.18 -8.62 18.40
CA ARG A 300 2.07 -9.59 18.35
C ARG A 300 0.81 -8.99 18.97
N ALA A 301 -0.30 -9.07 18.26
CA ALA A 301 -1.63 -8.77 18.79
C ALA A 301 -2.66 -9.74 18.16
N ARG A 302 -3.60 -10.25 18.94
CA ARG A 302 -4.64 -11.17 18.46
C ARG A 302 -6.00 -10.77 19.01
N TRP A 303 -7.03 -10.87 18.17
CA TRP A 303 -8.39 -10.57 18.55
C TRP A 303 -9.40 -11.24 17.61
N GLY A 304 -10.67 -11.18 18.00
CA GLY A 304 -11.75 -11.94 17.38
C GLY A 304 -12.24 -13.01 18.34
N THR A 305 -13.54 -13.25 18.36
CA THR A 305 -14.16 -14.28 19.21
C THR A 305 -14.31 -15.58 18.44
N ALA A 306 -13.95 -16.70 19.10
CA ALA A 306 -14.23 -18.07 18.69
C ALA A 306 -15.67 -18.27 18.19
#